data_AF-A0A355S3V7-F1
#
_entry.id   AF-A0A355S3V7-F1
#
_cell.length_a   1.000
_cell.length_b   1.000
_cell.length_c   1.000
_cell.angle_alpha   90.00
_cell.angle_beta   90.00
_cell.angle_gamma   90.00
#
_symmetry.space_group_name_H-M   'P 1'
#
loop_
_entity.id
_entity.type
_entity.pdbx_description
1 polymer ?
#
loop_
_entity_poly.entity_id
_entity_poly.type
_entity_poly.pdbx_seq_one_letter_code
_entity_poly.pdbx_strand_id
1 'polypeptide(L)' 'KAGIGLTSGTDFGEEGEGFMRLNFGCPRSILEEGLNRIDKAVKSLQSR' A
#
# COMPACT_ATOMS: atom_id res chain seq x y z
N LYS A 1 8.03 -1.64 -7.88
CA LYS A 1 8.09 -1.15 -6.48
C LYS A 1 6.97 -1.82 -5.68
N ALA A 2 7.24 -2.19 -4.41
CA ALA A 2 6.44 -2.95 -3.44
C ALA A 2 5.80 -4.30 -3.86
N GLY A 3 5.24 -4.44 -5.06
CA GLY A 3 4.63 -5.70 -5.54
C GLY A 3 3.31 -6.02 -4.83
N ILE A 4 2.45 -5.00 -4.68
CA ILE A 4 1.14 -5.07 -4.00
C ILE A 4 0.11 -4.32 -4.83
N GLY A 5 -1.07 -4.91 -4.98
CA GLY A 5 -2.24 -4.24 -5.57
C GLY A 5 -2.93 -3.39 -4.51
N LEU A 6 -2.88 -2.07 -4.68
CA LEU A 6 -3.65 -1.10 -3.89
C LEU A 6 -4.59 -0.36 -4.84
N THR A 7 -5.74 0.07 -4.32
CA THR A 7 -6.71 0.88 -5.09
C THR A 7 -6.45 2.35 -4.79
N SER A 8 -6.50 3.22 -5.82
CA SER A 8 -6.26 4.65 -5.62
C SER A 8 -7.39 5.25 -4.79
N GLY A 9 -7.07 6.20 -3.91
CA GLY A 9 -8.10 6.96 -3.20
C GLY A 9 -8.96 7.78 -4.16
N THR A 10 -8.39 8.23 -5.28
CA THR A 10 -9.11 8.98 -6.32
C THR A 10 -10.23 8.18 -7.00
N ASP A 11 -10.21 6.84 -6.91
CA ASP A 11 -11.31 6.00 -7.37
C ASP A 11 -12.60 6.22 -6.54
N PHE A 12 -12.51 6.91 -5.40
CA PHE A 12 -13.61 7.22 -4.48
C PHE A 12 -13.97 8.72 -4.44
N GLY A 13 -13.27 9.59 -5.18
CA GLY A 13 -13.44 11.04 -5.18
C GLY A 13 -12.10 11.78 -5.21
N GLU A 14 -12.08 13.02 -5.69
CA GLU A 14 -10.84 13.82 -5.78
C GLU A 14 -10.18 14.06 -4.41
N GLU A 15 -10.97 14.04 -3.34
CA GLU A 15 -10.52 14.14 -1.95
C GLU A 15 -9.66 12.96 -1.51
N GLY A 16 -9.68 11.87 -2.27
CA GLY A 16 -8.82 10.70 -2.05
C GLY A 16 -7.40 10.84 -2.60
N GLU A 17 -7.04 11.98 -3.20
CA GLU A 17 -5.69 12.23 -3.69
C GLU A 17 -4.65 12.08 -2.57
N GLY A 18 -3.57 11.34 -2.86
CA GLY A 18 -2.53 11.01 -1.87
C GLY A 18 -2.87 9.84 -0.94
N PHE A 19 -4.08 9.28 -1.02
CA PHE A 19 -4.48 8.09 -0.25
C PHE A 19 -4.56 6.84 -1.12
N MET A 20 -4.44 5.68 -0.45
CA MET A 20 -4.60 4.36 -1.08
C MET A 20 -5.49 3.50 -0.20
N ARG A 21 -6.38 2.72 -0.82
CA ARG A 21 -7.20 1.72 -0.13
C ARG A 21 -6.50 0.37 -0.11
N LEU A 22 -6.45 -0.22 1.08
CA LEU A 22 -5.99 -1.58 1.34
C LEU A 22 -7.16 -2.53 1.59
N ASN A 23 -7.11 -3.73 1.01
CA ASN A 23 -7.99 -4.83 1.40
C ASN A 23 -7.30 -5.70 2.45
N PHE A 24 -7.91 -5.84 3.63
CA PHE A 24 -7.40 -6.66 4.74
C PHE A 24 -8.18 -7.99 4.92
N GLY A 25 -9.08 -8.33 3.99
CA GLY A 25 -9.80 -9.60 3.95
C GLY A 25 -8.94 -10.77 3.49
N CYS A 26 -7.80 -10.98 4.15
CA CYS A 26 -6.83 -12.04 3.86
C CYS A 26 -6.24 -12.61 5.17
N PRO A 27 -5.57 -13.77 5.13
CA PRO A 27 -4.87 -14.30 6.30
C PRO A 27 -3.84 -13.31 6.85
N ARG A 28 -3.67 -13.30 8.17
CA ARG A 28 -2.74 -12.40 8.86
C ARG A 28 -1.32 -12.44 8.29
N SER A 29 -0.82 -13.63 7.95
CA SER A 29 0.51 -13.81 7.35
C SER A 29 0.68 -13.07 6.03
N ILE A 30 -0.35 -13.07 5.19
CA ILE A 30 -0.34 -12.37 3.90
C ILE A 30 -0.39 -10.85 4.10
N LEU A 31 -1.20 -10.39 5.05
CA LEU A 31 -1.25 -8.97 5.41
C LEU A 31 0.10 -8.48 5.93
N GLU A 32 0.73 -9.21 6.83
CA GLU A 32 2.06 -8.89 7.38
C GLU A 32 3.14 -8.87 6.29
N GLU A 33 3.10 -9.81 5.35
CA GLU A 33 4.01 -9.81 4.19
C GLU A 33 3.81 -8.56 3.32
N GLY A 34 2.56 -8.22 3.00
CA GLY A 34 2.22 -7.02 2.24
C GLY A 34 2.72 -5.75 2.93
N LEU A 35 2.43 -5.57 4.22
CA LEU A 35 2.90 -4.40 4.98
C LEU A 35 4.43 -4.30 4.99
N ASN A 36 5.15 -5.41 5.16
CA ASN A 36 6.61 -5.44 5.11
C ASN A 36 7.18 -5.03 3.74
N ARG A 37 6.52 -5.41 2.65
CA ARG A 37 6.92 -5.00 1.30
C ARG A 37 6.70 -3.49 1.06
N ILE A 38 5.61 -2.92 1.62
CA ILE A 38 5.36 -1.46 1.61
C ILE A 38 6.48 -0.74 2.36
N ASP A 39 6.78 -1.16 3.59
CA ASP A 39 7.81 -0.56 4.44
C ASP A 39 9.18 -0.52 3.73
N LYS A 40 9.62 -1.67 3.17
CA LYS A 40 10.87 -1.73 2.40
C LYS A 40 10.88 -0.80 1.20
N ALA A 41 9.78 -0.71 0.46
CA ALA A 41 9.67 0.16 -0.69
C ALA A 41 9.77 1.63 -0.27
N VAL A 42 9.07 2.05 0.79
CA VAL A 42 9.11 3.43 1.31
C VAL A 42 10.50 3.79 1.79
N LYS A 43 11.15 2.94 2.58
CA LYS A 43 12.53 3.16 3.04
C LYS A 43 13.52 3.34 1.88
N SER A 44 13.34 2.57 0.79
CA SER A 44 14.19 2.70 -0.41
C SER A 44 13.98 4.00 -1.20
N LEU A 45 12.86 4.71 -0.96
CA LEU A 45 12.59 6.03 -1.55
C LEU A 45 13.15 7.15 -0.69
N GLN A 46 13.18 6.97 0.64
CA GLN A 46 13.70 7.96 1.59
C GLN A 46 15.23 8.01 1.64
N SER A 47 15.92 6.95 1.20
CA SER A 47 17.39 6.90 1.13
C SER A 47 17.96 7.47 -0.17
N ARG A 48 17.16 8.24 -0.94
CA ARG A 48 17.55 8.93 -2.16
C ARG A 48 17.37 10.42 -1.96
#